data_AF-A0A1F0UIQ7-F1
#
_entry.id   AF-A0A1F0UIQ7-F1
#
_cell.length_a   1.000
_cell.length_b   1.000
_cell.length_c   1.000
_cell.angle_alpha   90.00
_cell.angle_beta   90.00
_cell.angle_gamma   90.00
#
_symmetry.space_group_name_H-M   'P 1'
#
loop_
_entity.id
_entity.type
_entity.pdbx_description
1 polymer ?
#
loop_
_entity_poly.entity_id
_entity_poly.type
_entity_poly.pdbx_seq_one_letter_code
_entity_poly.pdbx_strand_id
1 'polypeptide(L)' 'MFKQLQQVGKAFMLPIAILPAAGLLLGIGGALSNKATMQAYPILNNEALQGLFQIMSEAGSVVLRMSKPLIKPH' A
#
# COMPACT_ATOMS: atom_id res chain seq x y z
N MET A 1 8.87 33.15 5.90
CA MET A 1 7.63 32.72 5.22
C MET A 1 7.88 31.83 4.01
N PHE A 2 8.75 32.19 3.06
CA PHE A 2 9.02 31.37 1.85
C PHE A 2 9.59 29.96 2.14
N LYS A 3 10.48 29.83 3.13
CA LYS A 3 11.04 28.54 3.56
C LYS A 3 9.97 27.56 4.09
N GLN A 4 8.95 28.05 4.79
CA GLN A 4 7.88 27.21 5.35
C GLN A 4 6.99 26.65 4.22
N LEU A 5 6.66 27.46 3.21
CA LEU A 5 5.92 27.01 2.02
C LEU A 5 6.69 25.94 1.22
N GLN A 6 8.00 26.07 1.07
CA GLN A 6 8.84 25.02 0.45
C GLN A 6 8.88 23.73 1.27
N GLN A 7 8.92 23.84 2.60
CA GLN A 7 8.96 22.69 3.49
C GLN A 7 7.64 21.93 3.48
N VAL A 8 6.52 22.66 3.43
CA VAL A 8 5.17 22.12 3.23
C VAL A 8 5.08 21.41 1.87
N GLY A 9 5.51 22.05 0.77
CA GLY A 9 5.52 21.44 -0.56
C GLY A 9 6.35 20.14 -0.65
N LYS A 10 7.51 20.08 0.03
CA LYS A 10 8.32 18.85 0.13
C LYS A 10 7.64 17.75 0.95
N ALA A 11 6.95 18.11 2.05
CA ALA A 11 6.21 17.16 2.87
C ALA A 11 5.06 16.50 2.09
N PHE A 12 4.45 17.21 1.13
CA PHE A 12 3.44 16.65 0.23
C PHE A 12 4.02 15.74 -0.88
N MET A 13 5.30 15.88 -1.26
CA MET A 13 5.92 15.01 -2.26
C MET A 13 6.13 13.57 -1.76
N LEU A 14 6.46 13.40 -0.47
CA LEU A 14 6.80 12.09 0.09
C LEU A 14 5.64 11.07 -0.05
N PRO A 15 4.38 11.45 0.24
CA PRO A 15 3.28 10.49 0.19
C PRO A 15 2.82 10.19 -1.24
N ILE A 16 2.96 11.17 -2.15
CA ILE A 16 2.71 10.96 -3.59
C ILE A 16 3.75 10.00 -4.18
N ALA A 17 5.02 10.10 -3.79
CA ALA A 17 6.09 9.22 -4.27
C ALA A 17 5.95 7.77 -3.77
N ILE A 18 5.35 7.57 -2.58
CA ILE A 18 5.17 6.24 -1.97
C ILE A 18 3.84 5.59 -2.40
N LEU A 19 2.86 6.37 -2.89
CA LEU A 19 1.55 5.90 -3.35
C LEU A 19 1.60 4.73 -4.37
N PRO A 20 2.49 4.74 -5.39
CA PRO A 20 2.57 3.65 -6.37
C PRO A 20 3.09 2.35 -5.74
N ALA A 21 4.09 2.46 -4.87
CA ALA A 21 4.64 1.31 -4.14
C ALA A 21 3.58 0.69 -3.22
N ALA A 22 2.77 1.52 -2.54
CA ALA A 22 1.64 1.07 -1.72
C ALA A 22 0.57 0.34 -2.54
N GLY A 23 0.25 0.84 -3.74
CA GLY A 23 -0.70 0.20 -4.66
C GLY A 23 -0.20 -1.16 -5.16
N LEU A 24 1.08 -1.27 -5.50
CA LEU A 24 1.70 -2.54 -5.90
C LEU A 24 1.72 -3.54 -4.74
N LEU A 25 2.07 -3.10 -3.53
CA LEU A 25 2.06 -3.96 -2.34
C LEU A 25 0.66 -4.50 -2.04
N LEU A 26 -0.35 -3.62 -2.14
CA LEU A 26 -1.75 -3.98 -1.93
C LEU A 26 -2.27 -4.96 -2.98
N GLY A 27 -1.95 -4.71 -4.26
CA GLY A 27 -2.32 -5.56 -5.38
C GLY A 27 -1.67 -6.94 -5.33
N ILE A 28 -0.37 -7.00 -5.04
CA ILE A 28 0.36 -8.27 -4.95
C ILE A 28 -0.11 -9.07 -3.73
N GLY A 29 -0.20 -8.46 -2.54
CA GLY A 29 -0.71 -9.13 -1.34
C GLY A 29 -2.13 -9.65 -1.49
N GLY A 30 -3.02 -8.87 -2.13
CA GLY A 30 -4.40 -9.27 -2.40
C GLY A 30 -4.50 -10.39 -3.46
N ALA A 31 -3.70 -10.31 -4.52
CA ALA A 31 -3.70 -11.32 -5.58
C ALA A 31 -3.18 -12.67 -5.09
N LEU A 32 -2.13 -12.68 -4.25
CA LEU A 32 -1.54 -13.89 -3.70
C LEU A 32 -2.38 -14.52 -2.57
N SER A 33 -3.16 -13.72 -1.83
CA SER A 33 -4.09 -14.18 -0.80
C SER A 33 -5.43 -14.70 -1.37
N ASN A 34 -5.71 -14.52 -2.67
CA ASN A 34 -6.98 -14.90 -3.27
C ASN A 34 -7.16 -16.44 -3.38
N LYS A 35 -8.42 -16.90 -3.24
CA LYS A 35 -8.79 -18.33 -3.32
C LYS A 35 -8.38 -18.98 -4.65
N ALA A 36 -8.49 -18.25 -5.76
CA ALA A 36 -8.06 -18.74 -7.08
C ALA A 36 -6.54 -18.99 -7.14
N THR A 37 -5.74 -18.14 -6.51
CA THR A 37 -4.28 -18.26 -6.48
C THR A 37 -3.83 -19.36 -5.54
N MET A 38 -4.51 -19.55 -4.40
CA MET A 38 -4.27 -20.69 -3.51
C MET A 38 -4.64 -22.03 -4.15
N GLN A 39 -5.68 -22.07 -4.99
CA GLN A 39 -6.04 -23.26 -5.76
C GLN A 39 -5.06 -23.55 -6.90
N ALA A 40 -4.56 -22.51 -7.58
CA ALA A 40 -3.57 -22.65 -8.64
C ALA A 40 -2.16 -23.00 -8.10
N TYR A 41 -1.80 -22.46 -6.94
CA TYR A 41 -0.53 -22.69 -6.25
C TYR A 41 -0.77 -23.15 -4.81
N PRO A 42 -0.99 -24.47 -4.60
CA PRO A 42 -1.22 -25.02 -3.26
C PRO A 42 -0.04 -24.82 -2.30
N ILE A 43 1.16 -24.49 -2.79
CA ILE A 43 2.31 -24.10 -1.96
C ILE A 43 2.07 -22.77 -1.21
N LEU A 44 1.20 -21.90 -1.75
CA LEU A 44 0.77 -20.65 -1.09
C LEU A 44 -0.36 -20.88 -0.07
N ASN A 45 -1.00 -22.05 -0.06
CA ASN A 45 -2.08 -22.41 0.87
C ASN A 45 -1.53 -22.85 2.25
N ASN A 46 -0.61 -22.05 2.79
CA ASN A 46 -0.09 -22.20 4.13
C ASN A 46 -0.52 -20.97 4.93
N GLU A 47 -1.09 -21.16 6.12
CA GLU A 47 -1.56 -20.08 7.00
C GLU A 47 -0.47 -19.04 7.26
N ALA A 48 0.81 -19.44 7.34
CA ALA A 48 1.92 -18.51 7.52
C ALA A 48 2.15 -17.59 6.31
N LEU A 49 2.03 -18.12 5.09
CA LEU A 49 2.17 -17.35 3.85
C LEU A 49 0.94 -16.48 3.59
N GLN A 50 -0.26 -17.00 3.84
CA GLN A 50 -1.49 -16.21 3.81
C GLN A 50 -1.43 -15.04 4.78
N GLY A 51 -0.98 -15.26 6.02
CA GLY A 51 -0.78 -14.19 7.00
C GLY A 51 0.18 -13.12 6.51
N LEU A 52 1.31 -13.51 5.89
CA LEU A 52 2.28 -12.57 5.32
C LEU A 52 1.68 -11.73 4.18
N PHE A 53 0.97 -12.36 3.23
CA PHE A 53 0.34 -11.65 2.11
C PHE A 53 -0.80 -10.74 2.58
N GLN A 54 -1.53 -11.16 3.61
CA GLN A 54 -2.57 -10.35 4.24
C GLN A 54 -1.97 -9.09 4.87
N ILE A 55 -0.88 -9.23 5.64
CA ILE A 55 -0.15 -8.10 6.24
C ILE A 55 0.39 -7.17 5.15
N MET A 56 0.92 -7.70 4.05
CA MET A 56 1.35 -6.91 2.89
C MET A 56 0.19 -6.10 2.28
N SER A 57 -0.98 -6.72 2.12
CA SER A 57 -2.15 -6.04 1.57
C SER A 57 -2.65 -4.96 2.53
N GLU A 58 -2.73 -5.26 3.83
CA GLU A 58 -3.09 -4.30 4.87
C GLU A 58 -2.10 -3.14 4.95
N ALA A 59 -0.79 -3.39 4.89
CA ALA A 59 0.23 -2.37 4.88
C ALA A 59 0.06 -1.39 3.70
N GLY A 60 -0.19 -1.91 2.49
CA GLY A 60 -0.51 -1.08 1.33
C GLY A 60 -1.74 -0.21 1.56
N SER A 61 -2.76 -0.75 2.25
CA SER A 61 -4.04 -0.05 2.50
C SER A 61 -3.87 1.07 3.52
N VAL A 62 -3.02 0.85 4.54
CA VAL A 62 -2.68 1.83 5.57
C VAL A 62 -1.91 2.98 4.95
N VAL A 63 -0.94 2.69 4.08
CA VAL A 63 -0.17 3.73 3.38
C VAL A 63 -1.07 4.55 2.45
N LEU A 64 -1.95 3.89 1.68
CA LEU A 64 -2.96 4.56 0.85
C LEU A 64 -3.93 5.43 1.68
N ARG A 65 -4.34 4.96 2.86
CA ARG A 65 -5.15 5.76 3.81
C ARG A 65 -4.38 6.94 4.37
N MET A 66 -3.10 6.78 4.68
CA MET A 66 -2.22 7.82 5.22
C MET A 66 -1.95 8.91 4.17
N SER A 67 -1.82 8.55 2.89
CA SER A 67 -1.67 9.50 1.79
C SER A 67 -2.99 10.16 1.38
N LYS A 68 -4.15 9.58 1.72
CA LYS A 68 -5.49 10.09 1.35
C LYS A 68 -5.79 11.54 1.78
N PRO A 69 -5.45 12.03 2.99
CA PRO A 69 -5.65 13.44 3.35
C PRO A 69 -4.80 14.43 2.53
N LEU A 70 -3.83 13.96 1.74
CA LEU A 70 -2.91 14.81 0.96
C LEU A 70 -3.30 14.89 -0.53
N ILE A 71 -4.18 14.00 -0.99
CA ILE A 71 -4.61 13.88 -2.39
C ILE A 71 -6.06 14.33 -2.57
N LYS A 72 -6.83 14.48 -1.48
CA LYS A 72 -8.21 14.96 -1.55
C LYS A 72 -8.21 16.49 -1.70
N PRO A 73 -8.66 17.07 -2.83
CA PRO A 73 -9.05 18.47 -2.82
C PRO A 73 -10.30 18.57 -1.94
N HIS A 74 -10.31 19.54 -1.05
CA HIS A 74 -11.58 20.05 -0.51
C HIS A 74 -12.38 20.69 -1.65
#